data_AF-A0AAW4NN63-F1
#
_entry.id   AF-A0AAW4NN63-F1
#
_cell.length_a   1.000
_cell.length_b   1.000
_cell.length_c   1.000
_cell.angle_alpha   90.00
_cell.angle_beta   90.00
_cell.angle_gamma   90.00
#
_symmetry.space_group_name_H-M   'P 1'
#
loop_
_entity.id
_entity.type
_entity.pdbx_description
1 polymer ?
#
loop_
_entity_poly.entity_id
_entity_poly.type
_entity_poly.pdbx_seq_one_letter_code
_entity_poly.pdbx_strand_id
1 'polypeptide(L)'
;MTVDRNNRSHKPKGTPEGGRYEAKNTGAGADDVAAPTPVTDDGHARFVSLMEGHYGRLLELEERDVRHRTTRQWAAAFDRWRAGHADEVGAFVARRRDPISSDREAAAFMLARRDLQRERDPEFGELDRWVDAEIERLRQEPKPSKKHVDAIDAFERHRRRHPDEIRAYEEKRGKEISGTREAAAYMLAKARQLNEQVRRDNMLALADEKEWDALGERIAEGDGVGQYSRALAGRYGLDPERERILLEDTDAHMGEEADPGTAARGMDRRYRLAARLLGNIG
;
A
#
# COMPACT_ATOMS: atom_id res chain seq x y z
N MET A 1 -49.00 11.86 -40.51
CA MET A 1 -48.41 10.69 -41.19
C MET A 1 -47.65 9.88 -40.16
N THR A 2 -48.13 8.68 -39.89
CA THR A 2 -47.59 7.68 -38.96
C THR A 2 -46.32 7.08 -39.56
N VAL A 3 -45.19 7.20 -38.87
CA VAL A 3 -43.92 6.59 -39.32
C VAL A 3 -43.75 5.25 -38.60
N ASP A 4 -43.71 4.19 -39.40
CA ASP A 4 -43.60 2.79 -39.04
C ASP A 4 -42.31 2.51 -38.23
N ARG A 5 -42.44 1.67 -37.19
CA ARG A 5 -41.42 1.33 -36.18
C ARG A 5 -40.83 -0.07 -36.36
N ASN A 6 -40.91 -0.67 -37.55
CA ASN A 6 -40.30 -1.97 -37.82
C ASN A 6 -39.42 -1.96 -39.07
N ASN A 7 -38.11 -1.71 -38.90
CA ASN A 7 -37.12 -2.10 -39.90
C ASN A 7 -35.77 -2.47 -39.26
N ARG A 8 -35.79 -3.49 -38.39
CA ARG A 8 -34.63 -4.04 -37.65
C ARG A 8 -33.95 -5.22 -38.37
N SER A 9 -33.79 -5.15 -39.69
CA SER A 9 -33.23 -6.28 -40.45
C SER A 9 -32.53 -5.85 -41.73
N HIS A 10 -31.44 -5.08 -41.61
CA HIS A 10 -30.42 -5.03 -42.66
C HIS A 10 -29.02 -5.18 -42.06
N LYS A 11 -28.41 -6.33 -42.36
CA LYS A 11 -26.99 -6.63 -42.13
C LYS A 11 -26.14 -5.75 -43.08
N PRO A 12 -25.09 -5.06 -42.61
CA PRO A 12 -24.17 -4.35 -43.49
C PRO A 12 -23.40 -5.34 -44.38
N LYS A 13 -23.37 -5.07 -45.69
CA LYS A 13 -22.54 -5.79 -46.68
C LYS A 13 -21.06 -5.55 -46.38
N GLY A 14 -20.27 -6.59 -46.14
CA GLY A 14 -18.82 -6.47 -45.99
C GLY A 14 -18.09 -7.47 -45.08
N THR A 15 -18.72 -8.55 -44.63
CA THR A 15 -18.01 -9.63 -43.92
C THR A 15 -17.81 -10.84 -44.84
N PRO A 16 -16.57 -11.34 -45.03
CA PRO A 16 -16.29 -12.56 -45.78
C PRO A 16 -17.05 -13.76 -45.20
N GLU A 17 -17.50 -14.63 -46.10
CA GLU A 17 -18.22 -15.87 -45.80
C GLU A 17 -17.39 -16.86 -44.97
N GLY A 18 -18.10 -17.70 -44.23
CA GLY A 18 -17.52 -18.58 -43.23
C GLY A 18 -16.48 -19.54 -43.77
N GLY A 19 -15.26 -19.45 -43.22
CA GLY A 19 -14.28 -20.51 -43.19
C GLY A 19 -14.31 -21.18 -41.82
N ARG A 20 -14.59 -22.49 -41.79
CA ARG A 20 -14.32 -23.34 -40.62
C ARG A 20 -12.82 -23.30 -40.33
N TYR A 21 -12.45 -22.90 -39.11
CA TYR A 21 -11.11 -23.14 -38.58
C TYR A 21 -11.17 -24.26 -37.56
N GLU A 22 -10.41 -25.32 -37.84
CA GLU A 22 -10.15 -26.44 -36.96
C GLU A 22 -9.50 -25.96 -35.65
N ALA A 23 -9.90 -26.56 -34.53
CA ALA A 23 -9.26 -26.34 -33.25
C ALA A 23 -7.89 -27.02 -33.23
N LYS A 24 -6.83 -26.24 -33.51
CA LYS A 24 -5.48 -26.59 -33.05
C LYS A 24 -5.29 -25.99 -31.67
N ASN A 25 -5.18 -26.89 -30.70
CA ASN A 25 -4.74 -26.64 -29.33
C ASN A 25 -3.42 -25.86 -29.32
N THR A 26 -3.49 -24.58 -28.94
CA THR A 26 -2.46 -23.84 -28.19
C THR A 26 -3.11 -22.54 -27.72
N GLY A 27 -4.04 -22.65 -26.77
CA GLY A 27 -4.51 -21.51 -25.99
C GLY A 27 -3.69 -21.45 -24.72
N ALA A 28 -2.75 -20.51 -24.65
CA ALA A 28 -2.19 -20.07 -23.39
C ALA A 28 -3.37 -19.69 -22.47
N GLY A 29 -3.44 -20.34 -21.31
CA GLY A 29 -4.46 -20.07 -20.31
C GLY A 29 -4.47 -18.58 -19.99
N ALA A 30 -5.66 -18.03 -19.82
CA ALA A 30 -5.82 -16.78 -19.11
C ALA A 30 -5.06 -16.91 -17.79
N ASP A 31 -4.09 -16.02 -17.54
CA ASP A 31 -3.41 -15.95 -16.25
C ASP A 31 -4.49 -15.90 -15.18
N ASP A 32 -4.50 -16.95 -14.35
CA ASP A 32 -5.41 -17.10 -13.25
C ASP A 32 -5.38 -15.81 -12.43
N VAL A 33 -6.52 -15.11 -12.39
CA VAL A 33 -6.77 -14.16 -11.31
C VAL A 33 -6.68 -15.00 -10.04
N ALA A 34 -5.57 -14.86 -9.31
CA ALA A 34 -5.37 -15.57 -8.06
C ALA A 34 -6.61 -15.34 -7.19
N ALA A 35 -7.36 -16.40 -6.92
CA ALA A 35 -8.48 -16.35 -6.00
C ALA A 35 -7.98 -15.77 -4.66
N PRO A 36 -8.81 -14.97 -3.94
CA PRO A 36 -8.41 -14.42 -2.65
C PRO A 36 -7.87 -15.56 -1.79
N THR A 37 -6.64 -15.43 -1.33
CA THR A 37 -6.01 -16.46 -0.50
C THR A 37 -6.93 -16.67 0.70
N PRO A 38 -7.44 -17.89 0.94
CA PRO A 38 -8.31 -18.14 2.07
C PRO A 38 -7.56 -17.71 3.32
N VAL A 39 -8.19 -16.84 4.09
CA VAL A 39 -7.61 -16.39 5.34
C VAL A 39 -7.40 -17.64 6.20
N THR A 40 -6.15 -17.98 6.49
CA THR A 40 -5.80 -19.06 7.43
C THR A 40 -6.52 -18.81 8.75
N ASP A 41 -6.71 -19.84 9.56
CA ASP A 41 -7.35 -19.70 10.89
C ASP A 41 -6.69 -18.57 11.70
N ASP A 42 -5.36 -18.46 11.60
CA ASP A 42 -4.56 -17.40 12.20
C ASP A 42 -4.85 -16.01 11.61
N GLY A 43 -5.00 -15.91 10.28
CA GLY A 43 -5.35 -14.65 9.62
C GLY A 43 -6.75 -14.17 10.01
N HIS A 44 -7.69 -15.08 10.26
CA HIS A 44 -9.05 -14.72 10.64
C HIS A 44 -9.09 -14.23 12.09
N ALA A 45 -8.39 -14.93 13.00
CA ALA A 45 -8.21 -14.47 14.37
C ALA A 45 -7.53 -13.09 14.42
N ARG A 46 -6.49 -12.88 13.61
CA ARG A 46 -5.82 -11.57 13.48
C ARG A 46 -6.78 -10.48 13.02
N PHE A 47 -7.58 -10.75 11.98
CA PHE A 47 -8.55 -9.79 11.47
C PHE A 47 -9.63 -9.44 12.50
N VAL A 48 -10.20 -10.43 13.20
CA VAL A 48 -11.19 -10.20 14.26
C VAL A 48 -10.60 -9.36 15.39
N SER A 49 -9.38 -9.67 15.83
CA SER A 49 -8.68 -8.88 16.86
C SER A 49 -8.48 -7.42 16.45
N LEU A 50 -8.07 -7.17 15.20
CA LEU A 50 -7.96 -5.80 14.66
C LEU A 50 -9.32 -5.09 14.62
N MET A 51 -10.37 -5.80 14.20
CA MET A 51 -11.73 -5.26 14.12
C MET A 51 -12.25 -4.88 15.51
N GLU A 52 -12.13 -5.75 16.51
CA GLU A 52 -12.55 -5.47 17.89
C GLU A 52 -11.79 -4.27 18.47
N GLY A 53 -10.48 -4.18 18.22
CA GLY A 53 -9.66 -3.04 18.63
C GLY A 53 -10.12 -1.72 18.00
N HIS A 54 -10.48 -1.72 16.71
CA HIS A 54 -11.03 -0.53 16.06
C HIS A 54 -12.44 -0.20 16.55
N TYR A 55 -13.28 -1.21 16.79
CA TYR A 55 -14.63 -1.03 17.32
C TYR A 55 -14.59 -0.34 18.70
N GLY A 56 -13.74 -0.82 19.62
CA GLY A 56 -13.54 -0.21 20.94
C GLY A 56 -13.06 1.23 20.86
N ARG A 57 -12.05 1.52 20.01
CA ARG A 57 -11.58 2.90 19.78
C ARG A 57 -12.68 3.82 19.24
N LEU A 58 -13.48 3.35 18.30
CA LEU A 58 -14.57 4.14 17.74
C LEU A 58 -15.69 4.37 18.77
N LEU A 59 -15.96 3.40 19.64
CA LEU A 59 -16.92 3.54 20.74
C LEU A 59 -16.49 4.67 21.70
N GLU A 60 -15.23 4.65 22.17
CA GLU A 60 -14.68 5.70 23.06
C GLU A 60 -14.70 7.10 22.44
N LEU A 61 -14.54 7.19 21.12
CA LEU A 61 -14.51 8.46 20.39
C LEU A 61 -15.91 9.06 20.15
N GLU A 62 -16.94 8.22 20.04
CA GLU A 62 -18.33 8.66 19.92
C GLU A 62 -18.88 9.15 21.25
N GLU A 63 -18.49 8.54 22.38
CA GLU A 63 -18.82 9.06 23.71
C GLU A 63 -18.22 10.46 23.97
N ARG A 64 -17.15 10.81 23.25
CA ARG A 64 -16.50 12.13 23.34
C ARG A 64 -16.99 13.13 22.28
N ASP A 65 -17.93 12.76 21.40
CA ASP A 65 -18.49 13.57 20.30
C ASP A 65 -17.45 14.07 19.26
N VAL A 66 -16.25 13.48 19.22
CA VAL A 66 -15.10 14.02 18.44
C VAL A 66 -15.04 13.49 17.00
N ARG A 67 -15.65 12.34 16.66
CA ARG A 67 -15.38 11.67 15.35
C ARG A 67 -16.54 10.99 14.61
N HIS A 68 -17.80 11.37 14.82
CA HIS A 68 -18.94 10.81 14.06
C HIS A 68 -18.80 10.89 12.53
N ARG A 69 -18.09 11.90 12.00
CA ARG A 69 -17.84 12.05 10.56
C ARG A 69 -16.94 10.94 10.01
N THR A 70 -15.94 10.49 10.77
CA THR A 70 -14.98 9.48 10.32
C THR A 70 -15.63 8.09 10.28
N THR A 71 -16.43 7.74 11.30
CA THR A 71 -17.21 6.48 11.32
C THR A 71 -18.12 6.39 10.09
N ARG A 72 -18.93 7.43 9.83
CA ARG A 72 -19.83 7.45 8.67
C ARG A 72 -19.10 7.36 7.33
N GLN A 73 -17.92 7.97 7.20
CA GLN A 73 -17.14 7.88 5.98
C GLN A 73 -16.66 6.45 5.69
N TRP A 74 -16.21 5.73 6.73
CA TRP A 74 -15.77 4.35 6.59
C TRP A 74 -16.94 3.37 6.43
N ALA A 75 -18.08 3.61 7.10
CA ALA A 75 -19.31 2.85 6.87
C ALA A 75 -19.80 2.99 5.42
N ALA A 76 -19.82 4.21 4.88
CA ALA A 76 -20.18 4.42 3.49
C ALA A 76 -19.17 3.78 2.52
N ALA A 77 -17.89 3.73 2.88
CA ALA A 77 -16.86 3.03 2.10
C ALA A 77 -17.09 1.50 2.13
N PHE A 78 -17.47 0.95 3.28
CA PHE A 78 -17.88 -0.45 3.41
C PHE A 78 -19.05 -0.78 2.49
N ASP A 79 -20.10 0.05 2.45
CA ASP A 79 -21.27 -0.22 1.60
C ASP A 79 -20.92 -0.27 0.12
N ARG A 80 -20.07 0.66 -0.35
CA ARG A 80 -19.58 0.66 -1.73
C ARG A 80 -18.70 -0.56 -2.02
N TRP A 81 -17.78 -0.87 -1.11
CA TRP A 81 -16.85 -1.98 -1.28
C TRP A 81 -17.58 -3.34 -1.27
N ARG A 82 -18.54 -3.53 -0.35
CA ARG A 82 -19.38 -4.73 -0.24
C ARG A 82 -20.14 -5.03 -1.52
N ALA A 83 -20.54 -4.03 -2.29
CA ALA A 83 -21.25 -4.23 -3.55
C ALA A 83 -20.43 -5.05 -4.58
N GLY A 84 -19.09 -4.99 -4.50
CA GLY A 84 -18.18 -5.78 -5.34
C GLY A 84 -17.56 -7.01 -4.65
N HIS A 85 -17.72 -7.16 -3.33
CA HIS A 85 -17.02 -8.15 -2.50
C HIS A 85 -17.97 -8.84 -1.49
N ALA A 86 -19.21 -9.09 -1.92
CA ALA A 86 -20.25 -9.63 -1.05
C ALA A 86 -19.94 -11.04 -0.53
N ASP A 87 -19.23 -11.83 -1.34
CA ASP A 87 -18.70 -13.15 -1.02
C ASP A 87 -17.65 -13.10 0.10
N GLU A 88 -16.72 -12.15 0.07
CA GLU A 88 -15.73 -11.95 1.14
C GLU A 88 -16.41 -11.60 2.47
N VAL A 89 -17.37 -10.67 2.44
CA VAL A 89 -18.15 -10.30 3.63
C VAL A 89 -18.98 -11.49 4.12
N GLY A 90 -19.59 -12.25 3.21
CA GLY A 90 -20.36 -13.44 3.53
C GLY A 90 -19.52 -14.52 4.21
N ALA A 91 -18.31 -14.78 3.70
CA ALA A 91 -17.37 -15.73 4.30
C ALA A 91 -16.93 -15.29 5.70
N PHE A 92 -16.65 -14.00 5.88
CA PHE A 92 -16.34 -13.43 7.20
C PHE A 92 -17.50 -13.63 8.19
N VAL A 93 -18.72 -13.25 7.82
CA VAL A 93 -19.91 -13.38 8.68
C VAL A 93 -20.23 -14.84 8.99
N ALA A 94 -20.09 -15.75 8.03
CA ALA A 94 -20.31 -17.17 8.24
C ALA A 94 -19.33 -17.75 9.27
N ARG A 95 -18.08 -17.27 9.26
CA ARG A 95 -17.02 -17.71 10.17
C ARG A 95 -17.13 -17.10 11.56
N ARG A 96 -17.42 -15.79 11.64
CA ARG A 96 -17.69 -15.07 12.89
C ARG A 96 -19.01 -15.49 13.55
N ARG A 97 -19.97 -15.98 12.76
CA ARG A 97 -21.37 -16.30 13.15
C ARG A 97 -22.18 -15.10 13.65
N ASP A 98 -21.78 -13.90 13.25
CA ASP A 98 -22.38 -12.65 13.69
C ASP A 98 -22.35 -11.64 12.52
N PRO A 99 -23.50 -11.07 12.10
CA PRO A 99 -23.53 -10.10 11.01
C PRO A 99 -22.92 -8.76 11.42
N ILE A 100 -22.42 -8.03 10.42
CA ILE A 100 -22.06 -6.62 10.60
C ILE A 100 -23.37 -5.82 10.67
N SER A 101 -23.68 -5.30 11.86
CA SER A 101 -25.00 -4.80 12.23
C SER A 101 -25.07 -3.29 12.42
N SER A 102 -23.92 -2.60 12.42
CA SER A 102 -23.84 -1.15 12.67
C SER A 102 -22.79 -0.45 11.79
N ASP A 103 -22.97 0.86 11.59
CA ASP A 103 -21.98 1.73 10.94
C ASP A 103 -20.60 1.64 11.62
N ARG A 104 -20.58 1.47 12.94
CA ARG A 104 -19.33 1.35 13.71
C ARG A 104 -18.62 0.04 13.40
N GLU A 105 -19.36 -1.07 13.34
CA GLU A 105 -18.80 -2.36 12.92
C GLU A 105 -18.35 -2.34 11.46
N ALA A 106 -19.12 -1.72 10.56
CA ALA A 106 -18.73 -1.54 9.17
C ALA A 106 -17.44 -0.73 9.03
N ALA A 107 -17.31 0.36 9.81
CA ALA A 107 -16.10 1.15 9.86
C ALA A 107 -14.91 0.38 10.43
N ALA A 108 -15.11 -0.34 11.54
CA ALA A 108 -14.09 -1.17 12.16
C ALA A 108 -13.61 -2.28 11.23
N PHE A 109 -14.52 -2.91 10.49
CA PHE A 109 -14.21 -3.91 9.47
C PHE A 109 -13.27 -3.34 8.39
N MET A 110 -13.60 -2.17 7.82
CA MET A 110 -12.78 -1.57 6.78
C MET A 110 -11.40 -1.13 7.29
N LEU A 111 -11.34 -0.62 8.51
CA LEU A 111 -10.07 -0.25 9.15
C LEU A 111 -9.20 -1.49 9.45
N ALA A 112 -9.80 -2.58 9.92
CA ALA A 112 -9.10 -3.85 10.12
C ALA A 112 -8.58 -4.44 8.81
N ARG A 113 -9.40 -4.40 7.74
CA ARG A 113 -9.00 -4.81 6.39
C ARG A 113 -7.81 -4.00 5.90
N ARG A 114 -7.88 -2.67 6.05
CA ARG A 114 -6.80 -1.77 5.68
C ARG A 114 -5.51 -2.10 6.43
N ASP A 115 -5.57 -2.27 7.74
CA ASP A 115 -4.38 -2.59 8.54
C ASP A 115 -3.79 -3.98 8.17
N LEU A 116 -4.64 -4.97 7.92
CA LEU A 116 -4.18 -6.27 7.40
C LEU A 116 -3.52 -6.12 6.02
N GLN A 117 -4.03 -5.24 5.16
CA GLN A 117 -3.42 -4.95 3.87
C GLN A 117 -2.06 -4.24 4.00
N ARG A 118 -1.91 -3.35 5.00
CA ARG A 118 -0.61 -2.73 5.33
C ARG A 118 0.42 -3.74 5.83
N GLU A 119 -0.03 -4.81 6.49
CA GLU A 119 0.82 -5.92 6.93
C GLU A 119 1.22 -6.81 5.76
N ARG A 120 0.30 -7.09 4.83
CA ARG A 120 0.52 -7.96 3.66
C ARG A 120 1.35 -7.30 2.55
N ASP A 121 1.22 -6.00 2.38
CA ASP A 121 1.93 -5.22 1.37
C ASP A 121 2.67 -4.06 2.05
N PRO A 122 3.97 -4.24 2.36
CA PRO A 122 4.76 -3.24 3.08
C PRO A 122 4.88 -1.90 2.35
N GLU A 123 4.98 -1.90 1.01
CA GLU A 123 5.09 -0.68 0.21
C GLU A 123 3.79 0.13 0.27
N PHE A 124 2.65 -0.54 0.11
CA PHE A 124 1.35 0.07 0.36
C PHE A 124 1.25 0.56 1.80
N GLY A 125 1.69 -0.27 2.76
CA GLY A 125 1.65 0.04 4.18
C GLY A 125 2.39 1.32 4.55
N GLU A 126 3.61 1.50 4.02
CA GLU A 126 4.40 2.71 4.21
C GLU A 126 3.74 3.94 3.59
N LEU A 127 3.37 3.85 2.31
CA LEU A 127 2.71 4.95 1.60
C LEU A 127 1.44 5.39 2.35
N ASP A 128 0.60 4.43 2.72
CA ASP A 128 -0.69 4.69 3.35
C ASP A 128 -0.57 5.25 4.78
N ARG A 129 0.49 4.88 5.52
CA ARG A 129 0.84 5.52 6.80
C ARG A 129 1.28 6.97 6.62
N TRP A 130 2.08 7.26 5.59
CA TRP A 130 2.46 8.63 5.27
C TRP A 130 1.28 9.46 4.81
N VAL A 131 0.35 8.90 4.04
CA VAL A 131 -0.88 9.59 3.67
C VAL A 131 -1.68 9.98 4.91
N ASP A 132 -1.84 9.10 5.89
CA ASP A 132 -2.55 9.45 7.13
C ASP A 132 -1.83 10.55 7.92
N ALA A 133 -0.51 10.45 8.07
CA ALA A 133 0.29 11.48 8.75
C ALA A 133 0.17 12.84 8.06
N GLU A 134 0.18 12.85 6.73
CA GLU A 134 0.06 14.04 5.92
C GLU A 134 -1.37 14.62 5.95
N ILE A 135 -2.41 13.78 5.98
CA ILE A 135 -3.79 14.22 6.23
C ILE A 135 -3.90 14.95 7.57
N GLU A 136 -3.32 14.38 8.64
CA GLU A 136 -3.35 15.01 9.96
C GLU A 136 -2.55 16.31 9.98
N ARG A 137 -1.38 16.37 9.34
CA ARG A 137 -0.62 17.61 9.20
C ARG A 137 -1.43 18.69 8.47
N LEU A 138 -2.04 18.36 7.34
CA LEU A 138 -2.86 19.26 6.53
C LEU A 138 -4.18 19.66 7.22
N ARG A 139 -4.65 18.89 8.22
CA ARG A 139 -5.79 19.27 9.07
C ARG A 139 -5.41 20.35 10.08
N GLN A 140 -4.18 20.32 10.58
CA GLN A 140 -3.66 21.30 11.54
C GLN A 140 -3.18 22.59 10.86
N GLU A 141 -2.92 22.58 9.55
CA GLU A 141 -2.57 23.77 8.78
C GLU A 141 -3.75 24.77 8.71
N PRO A 142 -3.62 26.00 9.25
CA PRO A 142 -4.73 26.96 9.33
C PRO A 142 -5.11 27.56 7.97
N LYS A 143 -4.17 27.57 7.00
CA LYS A 143 -4.39 28.02 5.63
C LYS A 143 -3.66 27.10 4.66
N PRO A 144 -4.24 26.79 3.49
CA PRO A 144 -3.59 25.95 2.50
C PRO A 144 -2.30 26.62 2.01
N SER A 145 -1.17 25.95 2.20
CA SER A 145 0.13 26.38 1.70
C SER A 145 0.21 26.28 0.18
N LYS A 146 1.15 27.00 -0.46
CA LYS A 146 1.43 26.84 -1.89
C LYS A 146 1.72 25.37 -2.24
N LYS A 147 2.51 24.70 -1.41
CA LYS A 147 2.82 23.27 -1.51
C LYS A 147 1.55 22.39 -1.53
N HIS A 148 0.55 22.73 -0.73
CA HIS A 148 -0.73 22.02 -0.72
C HIS A 148 -1.49 22.17 -2.05
N VAL A 149 -1.57 23.39 -2.59
CA VAL A 149 -2.22 23.66 -3.89
C VAL A 149 -1.49 22.93 -5.02
N ASP A 150 -0.16 23.05 -5.07
CA ASP A 150 0.66 22.38 -6.08
C ASP A 150 0.50 20.85 -6.03
N ALA A 151 0.32 20.28 -4.83
CA ALA A 151 0.06 18.85 -4.64
C ALA A 151 -1.29 18.40 -5.18
N ILE A 152 -2.34 19.23 -5.07
CA ILE A 152 -3.66 18.95 -5.68
C ILE A 152 -3.53 18.95 -7.20
N ASP A 153 -2.86 19.96 -7.78
CA ASP A 153 -2.65 20.03 -9.23
C ASP A 153 -1.79 18.88 -9.74
N ALA A 154 -0.80 18.45 -8.95
CA ALA A 154 -0.02 17.25 -9.23
C ALA A 154 -0.90 15.99 -9.18
N PHE A 155 -1.81 15.88 -8.21
CA PHE A 155 -2.73 14.74 -8.09
C PHE A 155 -3.64 14.64 -9.31
N GLU A 156 -4.26 15.75 -9.71
CA GLU A 156 -5.15 15.78 -10.85
C GLU A 156 -4.44 15.39 -12.16
N ARG A 157 -3.21 15.87 -12.34
CA ARG A 157 -2.37 15.45 -13.48
C ARG A 157 -1.98 13.98 -13.39
N HIS A 158 -1.64 13.51 -12.21
CA HIS A 158 -1.25 12.12 -11.98
C HIS A 158 -2.43 11.17 -12.22
N ARG A 159 -3.62 11.48 -11.70
CA ARG A 159 -4.86 10.73 -11.91
C ARG A 159 -5.23 10.56 -13.38
N ARG A 160 -4.99 11.59 -14.20
CA ARG A 160 -5.27 11.52 -15.65
C ARG A 160 -4.28 10.63 -16.39
N ARG A 161 -3.02 10.55 -15.93
CA ARG A 161 -1.96 9.77 -16.59
C ARG A 161 -1.86 8.34 -16.07
N HIS A 162 -2.18 8.13 -14.80
CA HIS A 162 -2.02 6.87 -14.07
C HIS A 162 -3.32 6.52 -13.30
N PRO A 163 -4.48 6.42 -13.98
CA PRO A 163 -5.75 6.13 -13.31
C PRO A 163 -5.73 4.78 -12.59
N ASP A 164 -5.03 3.78 -13.16
CA ASP A 164 -4.97 2.43 -12.60
C ASP A 164 -4.16 2.37 -11.30
N GLU A 165 -3.10 3.18 -11.17
CA GLU A 165 -2.31 3.27 -9.93
C GLU A 165 -3.14 3.82 -8.77
N ILE A 166 -3.96 4.85 -9.03
CA ILE A 166 -4.85 5.42 -8.02
C ILE A 166 -5.92 4.41 -7.65
N ARG A 167 -6.54 3.76 -8.63
CA ARG A 167 -7.57 2.74 -8.38
C ARG A 167 -7.03 1.58 -7.56
N ALA A 168 -5.82 1.11 -7.86
CA ALA A 168 -5.16 0.05 -7.08
C ALA A 168 -4.88 0.48 -5.63
N TYR A 169 -4.45 1.74 -5.42
CA TYR A 169 -4.27 2.28 -4.08
C TYR A 169 -5.60 2.39 -3.31
N GLU A 170 -6.65 2.91 -3.95
CA GLU A 170 -7.99 3.05 -3.35
C GLU A 170 -8.60 1.69 -2.99
N GLU A 171 -8.40 0.68 -3.82
CA GLU A 171 -8.84 -0.69 -3.57
C GLU A 171 -8.14 -1.31 -2.35
N LYS A 172 -6.81 -1.19 -2.28
CA LYS A 172 -6.02 -1.64 -1.13
C LYS A 172 -6.43 -0.90 0.15
N ARG A 173 -6.65 0.42 0.06
CA ARG A 173 -7.11 1.26 1.18
C ARG A 173 -8.56 0.96 1.57
N GLY A 174 -9.36 0.42 0.65
CA GLY A 174 -10.81 0.24 0.81
C GLY A 174 -11.57 1.56 0.87
N LYS A 175 -10.98 2.66 0.38
CA LYS A 175 -11.57 4.00 0.41
C LYS A 175 -11.00 4.87 -0.71
N GLU A 176 -11.90 5.46 -1.48
CA GLU A 176 -11.60 6.46 -2.51
C GLU A 176 -10.97 7.74 -1.95
N ILE A 177 -10.07 8.33 -2.71
CA ILE A 177 -9.52 9.66 -2.48
C ILE A 177 -10.56 10.68 -2.95
N SER A 178 -11.35 11.18 -2.02
CA SER A 178 -12.54 11.99 -2.33
C SER A 178 -12.37 13.48 -2.00
N GLY A 179 -11.42 13.81 -1.12
CA GLY A 179 -11.17 15.18 -0.67
C GLY A 179 -9.88 15.79 -1.22
N THR A 180 -9.85 17.12 -1.38
CA THR A 180 -8.64 17.86 -1.77
C THR A 180 -7.47 17.64 -0.82
N ARG A 181 -7.74 17.51 0.49
CA ARG A 181 -6.71 17.16 1.49
C ARG A 181 -6.17 15.75 1.31
N GLU A 182 -7.01 14.78 0.99
CA GLU A 182 -6.58 13.40 0.76
C GLU A 182 -5.77 13.30 -0.54
N ALA A 183 -6.18 14.01 -1.58
CA ALA A 183 -5.46 14.13 -2.85
C ALA A 183 -4.06 14.75 -2.66
N ALA A 184 -3.98 15.88 -1.95
CA ALA A 184 -2.72 16.51 -1.62
C ALA A 184 -1.84 15.58 -0.78
N ALA A 185 -2.42 14.93 0.23
CA ALA A 185 -1.68 14.02 1.11
C ALA A 185 -1.11 12.83 0.34
N TYR A 186 -1.89 12.21 -0.55
CA TYR A 186 -1.42 11.14 -1.43
C TYR A 186 -0.21 11.58 -2.25
N MET A 187 -0.27 12.73 -2.90
CA MET A 187 0.85 13.19 -3.74
C MET A 187 2.09 13.58 -2.94
N LEU A 188 1.91 14.17 -1.75
CA LEU A 188 3.04 14.51 -0.88
C LEU A 188 3.69 13.26 -0.29
N ALA A 189 2.89 12.26 0.07
CA ALA A 189 3.40 10.96 0.51
C ALA A 189 4.12 10.23 -0.63
N LYS A 190 3.58 10.22 -1.84
CA LYS A 190 4.21 9.62 -3.02
C LYS A 190 5.51 10.33 -3.41
N ALA A 191 5.55 11.66 -3.36
CA ALA A 191 6.77 12.42 -3.57
C ALA A 191 7.84 12.11 -2.52
N ARG A 192 7.43 11.93 -1.25
CA ARG A 192 8.33 11.48 -0.18
C ARG A 192 8.88 10.09 -0.47
N GLN A 193 8.03 9.14 -0.84
CA GLN A 193 8.43 7.77 -1.19
C GLN A 193 9.50 7.76 -2.28
N LEU A 194 9.28 8.52 -3.36
CA LEU A 194 10.24 8.64 -4.46
C LEU A 194 11.58 9.27 -4.01
N ASN A 195 11.54 10.30 -3.17
CA ASN A 195 12.75 10.92 -2.64
C ASN A 195 13.54 9.95 -1.74
N GLU A 196 12.85 9.17 -0.91
CA GLU A 196 13.50 8.14 -0.08
C GLU A 196 14.10 7.03 -0.94
N GLN A 197 13.41 6.59 -2.00
CA GLN A 197 13.96 5.62 -2.95
C GLN A 197 15.24 6.14 -3.62
N VAL A 198 15.22 7.35 -4.15
CA VAL A 198 16.41 7.98 -4.75
C VAL A 198 17.56 8.08 -3.75
N ARG A 199 17.28 8.37 -2.47
CA ARG A 199 18.33 8.40 -1.43
C ARG A 199 18.93 7.02 -1.20
N ARG A 200 18.11 5.99 -1.09
CA ARG A 200 18.53 4.59 -0.92
C ARG A 200 19.39 4.13 -2.09
N ASP A 201 18.95 4.41 -3.32
CA ASP A 201 19.69 4.05 -4.54
C ASP A 201 21.06 4.73 -4.60
N ASN A 202 21.12 6.02 -4.25
CA ASN A 202 22.39 6.76 -4.17
C ASN A 202 23.33 6.17 -3.11
N MET A 203 22.82 5.73 -1.95
CA MET A 203 23.64 5.07 -0.93
C MET A 203 24.18 3.71 -1.42
N LEU A 204 23.37 2.93 -2.14
CA LEU A 204 23.83 1.67 -2.73
C LEU A 204 24.91 1.90 -3.80
N ALA A 205 24.78 2.96 -4.59
CA ALA A 205 25.80 3.33 -5.58
C ALA A 205 27.15 3.64 -4.92
N LEU A 206 27.17 4.41 -3.82
CA LEU A 206 28.39 4.67 -3.05
C LEU A 206 29.01 3.38 -2.50
N ALA A 207 28.18 2.44 -2.02
CA ALA A 207 28.64 1.14 -1.56
C ALA A 207 29.29 0.32 -2.69
N ASP A 208 28.72 0.37 -3.90
CA ASP A 208 29.25 -0.33 -5.09
C ASP A 208 30.59 0.26 -5.56
N GLU A 209 30.71 1.59 -5.51
CA GLU A 209 31.94 2.32 -5.81
C GLU A 209 32.98 2.21 -4.70
N LYS A 210 32.62 1.61 -3.56
CA LYS A 210 33.43 1.48 -2.34
C LYS A 210 33.82 2.83 -1.75
N GLU A 211 33.00 3.86 -1.95
CA GLU A 211 33.12 5.18 -1.34
C GLU A 211 32.55 5.17 0.09
N TRP A 212 33.18 4.37 0.96
CA TRP A 212 32.66 4.09 2.30
C TRP A 212 32.59 5.35 3.18
N ASP A 213 33.57 6.25 3.09
CA ASP A 213 33.60 7.46 3.90
C ASP A 213 32.41 8.37 3.57
N ALA A 214 32.16 8.63 2.28
CA ALA A 214 31.02 9.41 1.82
C ALA A 214 29.67 8.75 2.16
N LEU A 215 29.60 7.43 2.07
CA LEU A 215 28.44 6.67 2.50
C LEU A 215 28.21 6.77 4.02
N GLY A 216 29.28 6.67 4.80
CA GLY A 216 29.26 6.78 6.25
C GLY A 216 28.76 8.14 6.72
N GLU A 217 29.25 9.22 6.12
CA GLU A 217 28.76 10.59 6.37
C GLU A 217 27.25 10.68 6.12
N ARG A 218 26.78 10.10 5.01
CA ARG A 218 25.37 10.14 4.62
C ARG A 218 24.46 9.27 5.50
N ILE A 219 25.00 8.19 6.06
CA ILE A 219 24.32 7.33 7.02
C ILE A 219 24.17 8.03 8.38
N ALA A 220 25.17 8.82 8.78
CA ALA A 220 25.14 9.58 10.04
C ALA A 220 24.13 10.73 10.02
N GLU A 221 23.63 11.13 8.85
CA GLU A 221 22.63 12.19 8.71
C GLU A 221 21.19 11.68 8.90
N GLY A 222 20.50 12.21 9.91
CA GLY A 222 19.06 12.00 10.10
C GLY A 222 18.68 10.53 10.27
N ASP A 223 17.91 9.99 9.33
CA ASP A 223 17.44 8.59 9.31
C ASP A 223 18.26 7.73 8.33
N GLY A 224 19.55 8.07 8.16
CA GLY A 224 20.43 7.47 7.17
C GLY A 224 20.72 5.98 7.43
N VAL A 225 20.91 5.57 8.70
CA VAL A 225 21.11 4.14 9.07
C VAL A 225 19.91 3.31 8.67
N GLY A 226 18.70 3.72 9.05
CA GLY A 226 17.46 3.02 8.68
C GLY A 226 17.26 2.96 7.16
N GLN A 227 17.53 4.05 6.45
CA GLN A 227 17.43 4.09 4.97
C GLN A 227 18.41 3.12 4.30
N TYR A 228 19.68 3.12 4.72
CA TYR A 228 20.68 2.23 4.15
C TYR A 228 20.41 0.77 4.53
N SER A 229 19.97 0.51 5.75
CA SER A 229 19.50 -0.80 6.23
C SER A 229 18.44 -1.38 5.31
N ARG A 230 17.40 -0.59 5.03
CA ARG A 230 16.32 -1.00 4.13
C ARG A 230 16.81 -1.23 2.70
N ALA A 231 17.73 -0.39 2.24
CA ALA A 231 18.35 -0.55 0.92
C ALA A 231 19.11 -1.87 0.81
N LEU A 232 19.89 -2.23 1.83
CA LEU A 232 20.63 -3.50 1.89
C LEU A 232 19.70 -4.71 2.03
N ALA A 233 18.65 -4.60 2.85
CA ALA A 233 17.63 -5.66 2.97
C ALA A 233 16.99 -5.96 1.62
N GLY A 234 16.57 -4.92 0.88
CA GLY A 234 16.04 -5.05 -0.47
C GLY A 234 17.07 -5.64 -1.45
N ARG A 235 18.30 -5.15 -1.42
CA ARG A 235 19.41 -5.64 -2.27
C ARG A 235 19.67 -7.14 -2.07
N TYR A 236 19.60 -7.61 -0.84
CA TYR A 236 19.96 -8.98 -0.47
C TYR A 236 18.75 -9.90 -0.20
N GLY A 237 17.54 -9.44 -0.53
CA GLY A 237 16.31 -10.23 -0.42
C GLY A 237 15.99 -10.67 1.00
N LEU A 238 16.27 -9.82 2.00
CA LEU A 238 15.94 -10.10 3.39
C LEU A 238 14.48 -9.71 3.66
N ASP A 239 13.78 -10.54 4.43
CA ASP A 239 12.43 -10.23 4.88
C ASP A 239 12.43 -9.12 5.97
N PRO A 240 11.28 -8.48 6.23
CA PRO A 240 11.21 -7.37 7.19
C PRO A 240 11.61 -7.71 8.62
N GLU A 241 11.44 -8.97 9.04
CA GLU A 241 11.83 -9.39 10.38
C GLU A 241 13.36 -9.48 10.50
N ARG A 242 14.02 -10.01 9.46
CA ARG A 242 15.48 -10.04 9.36
C ARG A 242 16.07 -8.64 9.25
N GLU A 243 15.46 -7.75 8.46
CA GLU A 243 15.84 -6.33 8.41
C GLU A 243 15.81 -5.73 9.81
N ARG A 244 14.73 -5.94 10.58
CA ARG A 244 14.61 -5.40 11.94
C ARG A 244 15.73 -5.91 12.86
N ILE A 245 15.98 -7.22 12.87
CA ILE A 245 17.01 -7.82 13.73
C ILE A 245 18.40 -7.26 13.40
N LEU A 246 18.72 -7.13 12.11
CA LEU A 246 20.01 -6.58 11.68
C LEU A 246 20.11 -5.07 11.89
N LEU A 247 19.02 -4.33 11.75
CA LEU A 247 18.97 -2.89 12.06
C LEU A 247 19.24 -2.64 13.55
N GLU A 248 18.57 -3.37 14.44
CA GLU A 248 18.78 -3.27 15.89
C GLU A 248 20.24 -3.55 16.29
N ASP A 249 20.86 -4.59 15.69
CA ASP A 249 22.29 -4.88 15.88
C ASP A 249 23.19 -3.77 15.30
N THR A 250 22.82 -3.20 14.16
CA THR A 250 23.59 -2.15 13.49
C THR A 250 23.56 -0.85 14.28
N ASP A 251 22.38 -0.39 14.72
CA ASP A 251 22.23 0.82 15.52
C ASP A 251 23.06 0.75 16.81
N ALA A 252 23.12 -0.43 17.44
CA ALA A 252 23.96 -0.65 18.61
C ALA A 252 25.47 -0.50 18.30
N HIS A 253 25.93 -0.98 17.14
CA HIS A 253 27.35 -0.97 16.77
C HIS A 253 27.82 0.35 16.13
N MET A 254 26.95 1.07 15.42
CA MET A 254 27.27 2.39 14.85
C MET A 254 27.64 3.40 15.95
N GLY A 255 27.14 3.23 17.17
CA GLY A 255 27.51 4.06 18.32
C GLY A 255 28.89 3.76 18.91
N GLU A 256 29.47 2.60 18.59
CA GLU A 256 30.78 2.16 19.10
C GLU A 256 31.91 2.39 18.09
N GLU A 257 31.61 2.36 16.78
CA GLU A 257 32.60 2.60 15.73
C GLU A 257 32.88 4.10 15.54
N ALA A 258 34.14 4.51 15.73
CA ALA A 258 34.55 5.91 15.63
C ALA A 258 34.59 6.45 14.18
N ASP A 259 34.62 5.56 13.19
CA ASP A 259 34.70 5.91 11.76
C ASP A 259 33.41 5.47 11.02
N PRO A 260 32.59 6.43 10.54
CA PRO A 260 31.35 6.13 9.83
C PRO A 260 31.55 5.27 8.58
N GLY A 261 32.70 5.40 7.89
CA GLY A 261 32.98 4.63 6.68
C GLY A 261 33.23 3.14 6.97
N THR A 262 33.99 2.85 8.03
CA THR A 262 34.17 1.48 8.53
C THR A 262 32.84 0.85 8.93
N ALA A 263 31.97 1.63 9.57
CA ALA A 263 30.69 1.13 10.05
C ALA A 263 29.71 0.81 8.90
N ALA A 264 29.67 1.68 7.88
CA ALA A 264 28.93 1.43 6.64
C ALA A 264 29.39 0.16 5.92
N ARG A 265 30.71 -0.07 5.87
CA ARG A 265 31.30 -1.29 5.29
C ARG A 265 30.96 -2.53 6.13
N GLY A 266 31.03 -2.43 7.45
CA GLY A 266 30.67 -3.49 8.39
C GLY A 266 29.21 -3.92 8.23
N MET A 267 28.31 -2.96 8.08
CA MET A 267 26.89 -3.17 7.83
C MET A 267 26.64 -3.96 6.53
N ASP A 268 27.19 -3.52 5.38
CA ASP A 268 27.08 -4.26 4.12
C ASP A 268 27.57 -5.72 4.25
N ARG A 269 28.68 -5.92 4.97
CA ARG A 269 29.26 -7.25 5.19
C ARG A 269 28.33 -8.16 5.98
N ARG A 270 27.69 -7.64 7.04
CA ARG A 270 26.73 -8.38 7.88
C ARG A 270 25.49 -8.79 7.08
N TYR A 271 24.91 -7.85 6.35
CA TYR A 271 23.74 -8.10 5.50
C TYR A 271 24.02 -9.16 4.42
N ARG A 272 25.17 -9.04 3.72
CA ARG A 272 25.61 -10.04 2.74
C ARG A 272 25.80 -11.42 3.37
N LEU A 273 26.42 -11.49 4.54
CA LEU A 273 26.66 -12.76 5.25
C LEU A 273 25.33 -13.41 5.66
N ALA A 274 24.41 -12.64 6.24
CA ALA A 274 23.09 -13.12 6.62
C ALA A 274 22.37 -13.74 5.42
N ALA A 275 22.35 -13.02 4.30
CA ALA A 275 21.71 -13.52 3.08
C ALA A 275 22.37 -14.80 2.53
N ARG A 276 23.69 -14.95 2.59
CA ARG A 276 24.38 -16.19 2.22
C ARG A 276 24.00 -17.37 3.11
N LEU A 277 23.96 -17.16 4.44
CA LEU A 277 23.59 -18.21 5.40
C LEU A 277 22.16 -18.71 5.18
N LEU A 278 21.30 -17.85 4.61
CA LEU A 278 19.90 -18.14 4.33
C LEU A 278 19.67 -18.69 2.92
N GLY A 279 20.72 -18.82 2.09
CA GLY A 279 20.61 -19.29 0.70
C GLY A 279 20.02 -18.26 -0.27
N ASN A 280 19.93 -16.99 0.13
CA ASN A 280 19.37 -15.91 -0.69
C ASN A 280 20.35 -15.39 -1.75
N ILE A 281 21.63 -15.79 -1.68
CA ILE A 281 22.68 -15.42 -2.64
C ILE A 281 23.63 -16.61 -2.80
N GLY A 282 23.86 -17.04 -4.04
CA GLY A 282 24.84 -18.05 -4.43
C GLY A 282 26.21 -17.46 -4.71
#